data_AF-K2PW40-F1
#
_entry.id   AF-K2PW40-F1
#
_cell.length_a   1.000
_cell.length_b   1.000
_cell.length_c   1.000
_cell.angle_alpha   90.00
_cell.angle_beta   90.00
_cell.angle_gamma   90.00
#
_symmetry.space_group_name_H-M   'P 1'
#
loop_
_entity.id
_entity.type
_entity.pdbx_description
1 polymer ?
#
loop_
_entity_poly.entity_id
_entity_poly.type
_entity_poly.pdbx_seq_one_letter_code
_entity_poly.pdbx_strand_id
1 'polypeptide(L)'
;DDGLTLSDVDSTGWTKISFTIAGALPGDGLQLRNPDLPSAVQSKLGTESGENGTTFVIEAATGQVFSEADIKAIINHLRFFVDEKTPQTSPDRTLQITLTDNGDGTTNAGVNSNTFEVTIAVTGVNDTPNDNRSNAVSVATAEDTGIADLTSLMRTTFGGSQNPYNFVDQDDDTNDVGGTPAQMTLSVAHGTLTFTDGSGLTVVSGNGTGAIVVQGSVANLNSFINGGGAANVSYQPNTNFFGQDTLSFQISDQGDQGMAAKLSQVRTATINVSPVNDATVISGTVTSVAYTEIDGSNNVLPGSNAQKPFMSVDDGLTLSDVDSTGWTKISFTIAGALPGDGLQLRNPDLPSAVQSKLGTESGENGTTFVIEAATGQVFSEADIKAIINHLRFFVDEKTPQTSPDRTLQITLTYNGDGTTNAGVN
;
A
#
# COMPACT_ATOMS: atom_id res chain seq x y z
N ASP A 1 -30.24 44.68 2.70
CA ASP A 1 -31.70 44.57 2.77
C ASP A 1 -32.30 45.94 2.46
N ASP A 2 -32.84 46.10 1.25
CA ASP A 2 -33.51 47.34 0.81
C ASP A 2 -35.02 47.31 1.15
N GLY A 3 -35.51 46.24 1.80
CA GLY A 3 -36.93 45.98 2.06
C GLY A 3 -37.37 46.00 3.52
N LEU A 4 -36.45 45.92 4.50
CA LEU A 4 -36.80 46.06 5.93
C LEU A 4 -37.35 47.46 6.20
N THR A 5 -38.55 47.57 6.79
CA THR A 5 -39.10 48.83 7.31
C THR A 5 -39.35 48.67 8.80
N LEU A 6 -38.76 49.54 9.61
CA LEU A 6 -38.95 49.53 11.07
C LEU A 6 -39.76 50.74 11.50
N SER A 7 -40.90 50.51 12.13
CA SER A 7 -41.75 51.58 12.66
C SER A 7 -42.29 51.19 14.02
N ASP A 8 -42.29 52.15 14.94
CA ASP A 8 -42.95 52.05 16.23
C ASP A 8 -43.97 53.19 16.34
N VAL A 9 -45.13 52.91 16.93
CA VAL A 9 -46.26 53.84 17.02
C VAL A 9 -46.07 54.85 18.14
N ASP A 10 -45.35 54.49 19.20
CA ASP A 10 -45.19 55.34 20.40
C ASP A 10 -43.74 55.72 20.71
N SER A 11 -42.77 55.09 20.05
CA SER A 11 -41.34 55.35 20.25
C SER A 11 -40.65 55.82 18.96
N THR A 12 -39.69 56.74 19.08
CA THR A 12 -38.95 57.28 17.91
C THR A 12 -37.61 56.57 17.67
N GLY A 13 -37.29 55.52 18.42
CA GLY A 13 -36.05 54.76 18.27
C GLY A 13 -35.89 53.63 19.29
N TRP A 14 -34.83 52.84 19.12
CA TRP A 14 -34.58 51.63 19.92
C TRP A 14 -33.40 51.81 20.89
N THR A 15 -33.51 51.26 22.08
CA THR A 15 -32.47 51.30 23.11
C THR A 15 -31.58 50.05 23.08
N LYS A 16 -32.07 48.96 22.51
CA LYS A 16 -31.36 47.68 22.48
C LYS A 16 -31.73 46.85 21.26
N ILE A 17 -30.74 46.14 20.73
CA ILE A 17 -30.90 45.10 19.73
C ILE A 17 -30.23 43.82 20.23
N SER A 18 -30.94 42.69 20.10
CA SER A 18 -30.46 41.38 20.50
C SER A 18 -30.52 40.42 19.33
N PHE A 19 -29.42 39.73 19.08
CA PHE A 19 -29.28 38.71 18.05
C PHE A 19 -29.12 37.36 18.72
N THR A 20 -29.92 36.37 18.34
CA THR A 20 -29.84 35.01 18.88
C THR A 20 -29.86 34.00 17.74
N ILE A 21 -28.91 33.08 17.73
CA ILE A 21 -28.89 31.95 16.80
C ILE A 21 -29.80 30.86 17.38
N ALA A 22 -31.01 30.71 16.83
CA ALA A 22 -31.87 29.58 17.12
C ALA A 22 -31.37 28.34 16.36
N GLY A 23 -31.23 27.22 17.08
CA GLY A 23 -30.63 25.99 16.55
C GLY A 23 -29.10 26.01 16.51
N ALA A 24 -28.45 26.86 17.30
CA ALA A 24 -26.99 26.95 17.35
C ALA A 24 -26.34 25.60 17.71
N LEU A 25 -25.24 25.28 17.03
CA LEU A 25 -24.40 24.12 17.30
C LEU A 25 -23.01 24.59 17.80
N PRO A 26 -22.15 23.69 18.33
CA PRO A 26 -20.83 24.06 18.86
C PRO A 26 -19.97 24.81 17.82
N GLY A 27 -19.40 25.96 18.17
CA GLY A 27 -18.56 26.75 17.26
C GLY A 27 -19.30 27.86 16.49
N ASP A 28 -20.64 27.90 16.53
CA ASP A 28 -21.42 29.02 16.01
C ASP A 28 -21.21 30.29 16.84
N GLY A 29 -21.03 31.44 16.18
CA GLY A 29 -20.91 32.71 16.86
C GLY A 29 -21.32 33.92 16.02
N LEU A 30 -21.62 35.01 16.74
CA LEU A 30 -21.96 36.31 16.17
C LEU A 30 -20.90 37.35 16.52
N GLN A 31 -20.52 38.14 15.52
CA GLN A 31 -19.58 39.24 15.70
C GLN A 31 -20.03 40.48 14.94
N LEU A 32 -19.82 41.66 15.51
CA LEU A 32 -19.98 42.93 14.82
C LEU A 32 -18.62 43.45 14.37
N ARG A 33 -18.46 43.73 13.07
CA ARG A 33 -17.24 44.41 12.60
C ARG A 33 -17.33 45.91 12.89
N ASN A 34 -17.13 46.28 14.15
CA ASN A 34 -17.22 47.67 14.63
C ASN A 34 -16.43 48.68 13.75
N PRO A 35 -15.19 48.38 13.29
CA PRO A 35 -14.42 49.30 12.43
C PRO A 35 -15.10 49.64 11.10
N ASP A 36 -15.99 48.78 10.61
CA ASP A 36 -16.65 48.91 9.31
C ASP A 36 -18.00 49.65 9.43
N LEU A 37 -18.52 49.89 10.64
CA LEU A 37 -19.75 50.68 10.82
C LEU A 37 -19.54 52.16 10.49
N PRO A 38 -20.58 52.88 10.02
CA PRO A 38 -20.53 54.33 9.92
C PRO A 38 -20.22 54.96 11.28
N SER A 39 -19.36 55.98 11.32
CA SER A 39 -18.93 56.63 12.57
C SER A 39 -20.07 57.22 13.40
N ALA A 40 -21.18 57.62 12.75
CA ALA A 40 -22.40 58.08 13.41
C ALA A 40 -23.17 56.98 14.16
N VAL A 41 -23.00 55.72 13.76
CA VAL A 41 -23.56 54.55 14.45
C VAL A 41 -22.61 54.11 15.56
N GLN A 42 -21.30 54.09 15.28
CA GLN A 42 -20.27 53.75 16.28
C GLN A 42 -20.38 54.62 17.54
N SER A 43 -20.66 55.92 17.39
CA SER A 43 -20.81 56.85 18.52
C SER A 43 -22.07 56.63 19.37
N LYS A 44 -23.01 55.81 18.90
CA LYS A 44 -24.25 55.44 19.61
C LYS A 44 -24.17 54.06 20.27
N LEU A 45 -23.14 53.26 19.97
CA LEU A 45 -22.95 51.95 20.61
C LEU A 45 -22.58 52.14 22.08
N GLY A 46 -23.31 51.47 22.97
CA GLY A 46 -23.10 51.45 24.41
C GLY A 46 -22.49 50.13 24.86
N THR A 47 -23.20 49.39 25.70
CA THR A 47 -22.73 48.09 26.18
C THR A 47 -22.97 47.00 25.13
N GLU A 48 -21.91 46.28 24.79
CA GLU A 48 -21.93 45.10 23.93
C GLU A 48 -21.65 43.86 24.79
N SER A 49 -22.46 42.81 24.68
CA SER A 49 -22.29 41.58 25.46
C SER A 49 -22.60 40.33 24.64
N GLY A 50 -21.85 39.26 24.89
CA GLY A 50 -22.01 37.99 24.17
C GLY A 50 -21.36 37.94 22.79
N GLU A 51 -20.40 38.84 22.49
CA GLU A 51 -19.61 38.76 21.26
C GLU A 51 -18.91 37.40 21.14
N ASN A 52 -18.87 36.84 19.94
CA ASN A 52 -18.41 35.49 19.63
C ASN A 52 -19.25 34.36 20.23
N GLY A 53 -20.35 34.67 20.90
CA GLY A 53 -21.33 33.70 21.40
C GLY A 53 -22.52 33.55 20.47
N THR A 54 -23.44 32.67 20.85
CA THR A 54 -24.69 32.39 20.13
C THR A 54 -25.78 33.45 20.34
N THR A 55 -25.59 34.31 21.35
CA THR A 55 -26.44 35.47 21.63
C THR A 55 -25.57 36.71 21.76
N PHE A 56 -25.82 37.72 20.94
CA PHE A 56 -25.09 38.98 20.95
C PHE A 56 -26.05 40.16 21.16
N VAL A 57 -25.79 40.97 22.18
CA VAL A 57 -26.65 42.08 22.59
C VAL A 57 -25.89 43.38 22.51
N ILE A 58 -26.50 44.39 21.89
CA ILE A 58 -26.00 45.76 21.81
C ILE A 58 -27.03 46.70 22.43
N GLU A 59 -26.61 47.45 23.43
CA GLU A 59 -27.38 48.54 24.01
C GLU A 59 -26.88 49.88 23.48
N ALA A 60 -27.77 50.85 23.31
CA ALA A 60 -27.41 52.21 22.97
C ALA A 60 -26.65 52.85 24.15
N ALA A 61 -25.69 53.72 23.83
CA ALA A 61 -25.02 54.52 24.85
C ALA A 61 -26.03 55.34 25.66
N THR A 62 -25.76 55.59 26.93
CA THR A 62 -26.68 56.28 27.84
C THR A 62 -27.24 57.58 27.23
N GLY A 63 -28.57 57.67 27.11
CA GLY A 63 -29.26 58.82 26.53
C GLY A 63 -29.30 58.87 25.00
N GLN A 64 -28.81 57.84 24.31
CA GLN A 64 -28.94 57.66 22.87
C GLN A 64 -30.04 56.65 22.53
N VAL A 65 -30.53 56.73 21.29
CA VAL A 65 -31.40 55.72 20.68
C VAL A 65 -30.92 55.43 19.25
N PHE A 66 -31.12 54.19 18.81
CA PHE A 66 -30.89 53.78 17.44
C PHE A 66 -32.09 54.18 16.57
N SER A 67 -31.83 54.84 15.45
CA SER A 67 -32.80 55.05 14.38
C SER A 67 -32.90 53.80 13.48
N GLU A 68 -33.89 53.76 12.59
CA GLU A 68 -34.02 52.67 11.62
C GLU A 68 -32.76 52.51 10.76
N ALA A 69 -32.14 53.63 10.37
CA ALA A 69 -30.89 53.61 9.60
C ALA A 69 -29.72 53.03 10.42
N ASP A 70 -29.67 53.31 11.72
CA ASP A 70 -28.65 52.75 12.61
C ASP A 70 -28.84 51.23 12.77
N ILE A 71 -30.08 50.76 12.98
CA ILE A 71 -30.40 49.33 13.08
C ILE A 71 -30.05 48.58 11.78
N LYS A 72 -30.41 49.13 10.62
CA LYS A 72 -30.04 48.56 9.32
C LYS A 72 -28.52 48.49 9.14
N ALA A 73 -27.79 49.51 9.57
CA ALA A 73 -26.34 49.52 9.51
C ALA A 73 -25.74 48.43 10.42
N ILE A 74 -26.25 48.26 11.64
CA ILE A 74 -25.81 47.20 12.57
C ILE A 74 -26.05 45.81 11.97
N ILE A 75 -27.26 45.55 11.45
CA ILE A 75 -27.61 44.25 10.86
C ILE A 75 -26.70 43.92 9.65
N ASN A 76 -26.46 44.89 8.76
CA ASN A 76 -25.62 44.68 7.57
C ASN A 76 -24.13 44.40 7.93
N HIS A 77 -23.67 44.82 9.10
CA HIS A 77 -22.29 44.64 9.57
C HIS A 77 -22.14 43.51 10.59
N LEU A 78 -23.24 42.87 10.98
CA LEU A 78 -23.20 41.63 11.74
C LEU A 78 -22.60 40.52 10.86
N ARG A 79 -21.82 39.66 11.49
CA ARG A 79 -21.23 38.47 10.89
C ARG A 79 -21.63 37.26 11.72
N PHE A 80 -22.13 36.26 11.02
CA PHE A 80 -22.20 34.90 11.51
C PHE A 80 -20.89 34.19 11.14
N PHE A 81 -20.32 33.43 12.07
CA PHE A 81 -19.16 32.59 11.82
C PHE A 81 -19.34 31.22 12.46
N VAL A 82 -18.60 30.25 11.95
CA VAL A 82 -18.49 28.88 12.46
C VAL A 82 -16.99 28.62 12.66
N ASP A 83 -16.55 28.22 13.87
CA ASP A 83 -15.13 27.84 14.09
C ASP A 83 -14.79 26.58 13.27
N GLU A 84 -13.71 26.66 12.50
CA GLU A 84 -13.19 25.61 11.60
C GLU A 84 -12.80 24.30 12.34
N LYS A 85 -12.83 24.26 13.68
CA LYS A 85 -12.53 23.04 14.47
C LYS A 85 -13.75 22.20 14.82
N THR A 86 -14.94 22.64 14.45
CA THR A 86 -16.22 21.96 14.68
C THR A 86 -17.02 21.99 13.38
N PRO A 87 -16.91 20.97 12.53
CA PRO A 87 -17.66 20.92 11.29
C PRO A 87 -19.12 20.70 11.58
N GLN A 88 -19.94 21.36 10.77
CA GLN A 88 -21.36 21.49 11.02
C GLN A 88 -22.08 21.23 9.73
N THR A 89 -22.85 20.16 9.72
CA THR A 89 -23.85 19.98 8.67
C THR A 89 -25.11 20.74 9.03
N SER A 90 -25.80 21.14 7.97
CA SER A 90 -27.13 21.74 8.00
C SER A 90 -28.02 21.02 9.03
N PRO A 91 -28.81 21.77 9.83
CA PRO A 91 -29.84 22.65 9.27
C PRO A 91 -29.40 24.11 9.17
N ASP A 92 -30.02 24.86 8.25
CA ASP A 92 -29.96 26.32 8.27
C ASP A 92 -30.23 26.85 9.69
N ARG A 93 -29.45 27.84 10.14
CA ARG A 93 -29.72 28.48 11.42
C ARG A 93 -30.80 29.53 11.24
N THR A 94 -31.55 29.82 12.30
CA THR A 94 -32.47 30.95 12.30
C THR A 94 -31.90 32.04 13.19
N LEU A 95 -31.59 33.20 12.61
CA LEU A 95 -31.21 34.39 13.35
C LEU A 95 -32.47 35.10 13.84
N GLN A 96 -32.69 35.07 15.14
CA GLN A 96 -33.72 35.85 15.81
C GLN A 96 -33.17 37.22 16.17
N ILE A 97 -33.79 38.27 15.62
CA ILE A 97 -33.43 39.67 15.89
C ILE A 97 -34.55 40.30 16.69
N THR A 98 -34.24 40.71 17.93
CA THR A 98 -35.19 41.36 18.83
C THR A 98 -34.78 42.81 19.05
N LEU A 99 -35.67 43.75 18.73
CA LEU A 99 -35.49 45.17 19.02
C LEU A 99 -36.22 45.53 20.31
N THR A 100 -35.66 46.42 21.11
CA THR A 100 -36.31 46.97 22.32
C THR A 100 -36.32 48.49 22.24
N ASP A 101 -37.49 49.10 22.38
CA ASP A 101 -37.68 50.56 22.34
C ASP A 101 -37.33 51.26 23.68
N ASN A 102 -37.61 52.55 23.78
CA ASN A 102 -37.42 53.36 24.98
C ASN A 102 -38.73 53.62 25.76
N GLY A 103 -39.81 52.91 25.44
CA GLY A 103 -41.11 53.04 26.06
C GLY A 103 -41.10 52.57 27.53
N ASP A 104 -41.95 53.19 28.36
CA ASP A 104 -42.04 52.86 29.78
C ASP A 104 -42.85 51.57 30.07
N GLY A 105 -43.42 50.93 29.03
CA GLY A 105 -44.21 49.70 29.14
C GLY A 105 -45.53 49.84 29.89
N THR A 106 -45.95 51.07 30.24
CA THR A 106 -47.13 51.31 31.10
C THR A 106 -48.33 51.92 30.38
N THR A 107 -48.16 52.50 29.18
CA THR A 107 -49.30 52.84 28.33
C THR A 107 -49.73 51.61 27.51
N ASN A 108 -50.93 51.11 27.76
CA ASN A 108 -51.63 50.04 27.01
C ASN A 108 -51.07 48.60 27.09
N ALA A 109 -50.32 48.23 28.14
CA ALA A 109 -49.72 46.88 28.23
C ALA A 109 -48.93 46.52 26.96
N GLY A 110 -48.27 47.52 26.38
CA GLY A 110 -47.50 47.41 25.14
C GLY A 110 -46.32 46.46 25.31
N VAL A 111 -46.00 45.75 24.23
CA VAL A 111 -44.83 44.89 24.17
C VAL A 111 -43.67 45.75 23.66
N ASN A 112 -42.74 46.10 24.54
CA ASN A 112 -41.58 46.96 24.19
C ASN A 112 -40.52 46.24 23.33
N SER A 113 -40.88 45.11 22.72
CA SER A 113 -39.96 44.33 21.90
C SER A 113 -40.67 43.49 20.85
N ASN A 114 -40.07 43.42 19.67
CA ASN A 114 -40.54 42.54 18.59
C ASN A 114 -39.37 41.72 18.02
N THR A 115 -39.65 40.49 17.63
CA THR A 115 -38.65 39.54 17.10
C THR A 115 -39.00 39.17 15.66
N PHE A 116 -38.00 39.23 14.78
CA PHE A 116 -38.11 38.68 13.42
C PHE A 116 -37.00 37.67 13.15
N GLU A 117 -37.26 36.76 12.21
CA GLU A 117 -36.42 35.61 11.92
C GLU A 117 -35.81 35.71 10.52
N VAL A 118 -34.52 35.42 10.42
CA VAL A 118 -33.78 35.34 9.16
C VAL A 118 -33.10 33.97 9.07
N THR A 119 -33.30 33.27 7.96
CA THR A 119 -32.60 32.01 7.68
C THR A 119 -31.14 32.28 7.29
N ILE A 120 -30.20 31.64 7.98
CA ILE A 120 -28.78 31.59 7.64
C ILE A 120 -28.52 30.24 6.96
N ALA A 121 -28.26 30.28 5.66
CA ALA A 121 -27.83 29.11 4.92
C ALA A 121 -26.35 28.80 5.23
N VAL A 122 -26.07 27.60 5.72
CA VAL A 122 -24.71 27.12 6.00
C VAL A 122 -24.43 25.93 5.10
N THR A 123 -23.38 26.03 4.28
CA THR A 123 -22.86 24.93 3.47
C THR A 123 -21.55 24.45 4.07
N GLY A 124 -21.48 23.17 4.44
CA GLY A 124 -20.23 22.54 4.86
C GLY A 124 -19.22 22.47 3.71
N VAL A 125 -17.93 22.44 4.05
CA VAL A 125 -16.83 22.17 3.12
C VAL A 125 -16.20 20.87 3.59
N ASN A 126 -16.07 19.89 2.70
CA ASN A 126 -15.46 18.60 3.04
C ASN A 126 -13.96 18.76 3.22
N ASP A 127 -13.45 18.38 4.38
CA ASP A 127 -12.04 18.51 4.70
C ASP A 127 -11.26 17.22 4.38
N THR A 128 -10.00 17.37 3.95
CA THR A 128 -9.16 16.18 3.75
C THR A 128 -8.94 15.53 5.12
N PRO A 129 -8.93 14.18 5.22
CA PRO A 129 -8.37 13.54 6.40
C PRO A 129 -6.96 14.11 6.66
N ASN A 130 -6.59 14.39 7.92
CA ASN A 130 -5.28 14.94 8.27
C ASN A 130 -4.37 13.88 8.94
N ASP A 131 -3.08 13.89 8.63
CA ASP A 131 -2.07 13.02 9.27
C ASP A 131 -0.70 13.72 9.28
N ASN A 132 -0.03 13.73 10.43
CA ASN A 132 1.15 14.53 10.73
C ASN A 132 2.46 13.73 10.92
N ARG A 133 2.60 12.53 10.35
CA ARG A 133 3.72 11.61 10.65
C ARG A 133 4.54 11.17 9.42
N SER A 134 5.74 10.63 9.67
CA SER A 134 6.78 10.36 8.68
C SER A 134 6.64 9.00 7.98
N ASN A 135 6.68 9.03 6.65
CA ASN A 135 6.79 7.87 5.75
C ASN A 135 8.21 7.27 5.78
N ALA A 136 8.43 6.13 6.42
CA ALA A 136 9.38 5.11 5.98
C ALA A 136 9.49 3.99 7.02
N VAL A 137 8.77 2.88 6.80
CA VAL A 137 8.98 1.64 7.53
C VAL A 137 9.07 0.50 6.52
N SER A 138 9.96 -0.45 6.78
CA SER A 138 10.16 -1.65 5.95
C SER A 138 9.98 -2.94 6.75
N VAL A 139 9.56 -4.00 6.06
CA VAL A 139 9.49 -5.37 6.58
C VAL A 139 10.18 -6.32 5.60
N ALA A 140 10.56 -7.51 6.05
CA ALA A 140 11.12 -8.56 5.21
C ALA A 140 10.32 -9.87 5.32
N THR A 141 10.25 -10.61 4.23
CA THR A 141 9.73 -11.99 4.16
C THR A 141 10.50 -12.80 3.13
N ALA A 142 10.33 -14.11 3.12
CA ALA A 142 10.82 -15.01 2.08
C ALA A 142 9.67 -15.35 1.11
N GLU A 143 9.97 -15.51 -0.18
CA GLU A 143 8.96 -15.63 -1.25
C GLU A 143 7.93 -16.77 -1.04
N ASP A 144 8.32 -17.84 -0.36
CA ASP A 144 7.45 -18.99 -0.03
C ASP A 144 6.53 -18.79 1.17
N THR A 145 6.86 -17.87 2.07
CA THR A 145 6.24 -17.81 3.41
C THR A 145 5.32 -16.61 3.61
N GLY A 146 5.56 -15.53 2.88
CA GLY A 146 4.78 -14.30 2.99
C GLY A 146 4.76 -13.71 4.41
N ILE A 147 3.78 -12.86 4.67
CA ILE A 147 3.57 -12.16 5.94
C ILE A 147 2.17 -12.47 6.42
N ALA A 148 2.05 -13.22 7.52
CA ALA A 148 0.76 -13.60 8.08
C ALA A 148 -0.03 -12.43 8.67
N ASP A 149 0.66 -11.38 9.13
CA ASP A 149 0.05 -10.21 9.78
C ASP A 149 0.80 -8.92 9.40
N LEU A 150 0.21 -8.16 8.48
CA LEU A 150 0.66 -6.82 8.10
C LEU A 150 0.15 -5.74 9.06
N THR A 151 -0.80 -6.01 9.96
CA THR A 151 -1.33 -5.00 10.90
C THR A 151 -0.22 -4.47 11.82
N SER A 152 0.80 -5.28 12.10
CA SER A 152 1.99 -4.84 12.83
C SER A 152 2.81 -3.78 12.08
N LEU A 153 2.95 -3.94 10.76
CA LEU A 153 3.59 -2.96 9.87
C LEU A 153 2.70 -1.73 9.71
N MET A 154 1.39 -1.91 9.55
CA MET A 154 0.42 -0.81 9.51
C MET A 154 0.46 0.00 10.80
N ARG A 155 0.57 -0.65 11.96
CA ARG A 155 0.74 0.04 13.24
C ARG A 155 2.04 0.82 13.29
N THR A 156 3.19 0.27 12.91
CA THR A 156 4.45 1.05 12.97
C THR A 156 4.52 2.17 11.94
N THR A 157 3.93 1.97 10.76
CA THR A 157 3.92 2.95 9.66
C THR A 157 2.84 4.02 9.85
N PHE A 158 1.70 3.66 10.46
CA PHE A 158 0.51 4.52 10.56
C PHE A 158 0.14 4.87 12.02
N GLY A 159 0.32 3.95 12.99
CA GLY A 159 0.00 4.11 14.43
C GLY A 159 1.21 4.12 15.37
N GLY A 160 1.93 5.24 15.47
CA GLY A 160 3.08 5.37 16.37
C GLY A 160 2.75 5.08 17.85
N SER A 161 3.62 4.34 18.55
CA SER A 161 3.46 3.95 19.97
C SER A 161 3.40 5.10 20.97
N GLN A 162 3.65 6.35 20.56
CA GLN A 162 3.54 7.54 21.42
C GLN A 162 2.34 8.43 21.04
N ASN A 163 1.59 8.09 19.99
CA ASN A 163 0.37 8.79 19.58
C ASN A 163 -0.44 7.88 18.62
N PRO A 164 -1.51 7.21 19.07
CA PRO A 164 -2.28 6.30 18.21
C PRO A 164 -2.73 6.99 16.91
N TYR A 165 -2.83 6.25 15.82
CA TYR A 165 -3.48 6.77 14.61
C TYR A 165 -4.93 7.04 14.96
N ASN A 166 -5.34 8.29 14.87
CA ASN A 166 -6.74 8.66 14.97
C ASN A 166 -7.09 9.33 13.65
N PHE A 167 -7.54 8.53 12.69
CA PHE A 167 -8.30 9.06 11.57
C PHE A 167 -9.44 9.86 12.16
N VAL A 168 -9.39 11.16 11.97
CA VAL A 168 -10.52 12.04 12.21
C VAL A 168 -10.95 12.44 10.82
N ASP A 169 -12.08 11.90 10.38
CA ASP A 169 -12.88 12.66 9.45
C ASP A 169 -13.39 13.85 10.27
N GLN A 170 -12.99 15.06 9.90
CA GLN A 170 -13.45 16.21 10.67
C GLN A 170 -14.98 16.23 10.60
N ASP A 171 -15.58 15.91 9.45
CA ASP A 171 -17.01 16.03 9.17
C ASP A 171 -17.91 14.95 9.83
N ASP A 172 -17.34 13.95 10.52
CA ASP A 172 -18.06 12.86 11.17
C ASP A 172 -18.53 13.24 12.59
N ASP A 173 -19.85 13.33 12.79
CA ASP A 173 -20.49 13.74 14.05
C ASP A 173 -20.54 12.64 15.13
N THR A 174 -19.59 11.70 15.16
CA THR A 174 -19.30 10.85 16.33
C THR A 174 -20.40 9.91 16.83
N ASN A 175 -21.49 9.66 16.11
CA ASN A 175 -22.46 8.62 16.53
C ASN A 175 -23.19 7.91 15.38
N ASP A 176 -22.66 7.93 14.16
CA ASP A 176 -23.51 7.61 13.03
C ASP A 176 -23.82 6.11 12.87
N VAL A 177 -25.11 5.80 13.03
CA VAL A 177 -25.73 4.51 12.68
C VAL A 177 -26.30 4.57 11.24
N GLY A 178 -25.85 5.54 10.42
CA GLY A 178 -26.40 5.84 9.09
C GLY A 178 -25.52 6.65 8.11
N GLY A 179 -24.26 6.95 8.42
CA GLY A 179 -23.34 7.74 7.57
C GLY A 179 -22.71 6.94 6.45
N THR A 180 -22.12 7.60 5.44
CA THR A 180 -21.43 6.85 4.37
C THR A 180 -20.13 6.25 4.94
N PRO A 181 -19.95 4.91 4.88
CA PRO A 181 -18.80 4.29 5.51
C PRO A 181 -17.50 4.71 4.81
N ALA A 182 -16.51 5.12 5.60
CA ALA A 182 -15.17 5.42 5.12
C ALA A 182 -14.56 4.20 4.40
N GLN A 183 -13.77 4.48 3.37
CA GLN A 183 -13.19 3.45 2.50
C GLN A 183 -11.67 3.42 2.66
N MET A 184 -11.14 2.21 2.86
CA MET A 184 -9.71 1.91 2.87
C MET A 184 -9.36 1.05 1.66
N THR A 185 -8.32 1.43 0.93
CA THR A 185 -7.74 0.65 -0.16
C THR A 185 -6.30 0.27 0.19
N LEU A 186 -5.99 -1.01 0.12
CA LEU A 186 -4.63 -1.54 0.28
C LEU A 186 -4.19 -2.14 -1.04
N SER A 187 -2.94 -1.91 -1.46
CA SER A 187 -2.43 -2.51 -2.70
C SER A 187 -0.95 -2.82 -2.69
N VAL A 188 -0.55 -3.85 -3.43
CA VAL A 188 0.81 -4.31 -3.70
C VAL A 188 0.93 -4.68 -5.19
N ALA A 189 2.14 -4.61 -5.75
CA ALA A 189 2.36 -4.90 -7.17
C ALA A 189 2.74 -6.37 -7.42
N HIS A 190 3.38 -7.02 -6.45
CA HIS A 190 4.03 -8.31 -6.62
C HIS A 190 3.59 -9.35 -5.58
N GLY A 191 2.34 -9.26 -5.12
CA GLY A 191 1.74 -10.27 -4.27
C GLY A 191 0.23 -10.17 -4.17
N THR A 192 -0.32 -10.97 -3.27
CA THR A 192 -1.75 -11.04 -2.95
C THR A 192 -2.00 -10.63 -1.52
N LEU A 193 -3.04 -9.84 -1.29
CA LEU A 193 -3.48 -9.41 0.02
C LEU A 193 -4.74 -10.19 0.41
N THR A 194 -4.73 -10.80 1.59
CA THR A 194 -5.91 -11.46 2.14
C THR A 194 -6.35 -10.77 3.41
N PHE A 195 -7.58 -10.23 3.38
CA PHE A 195 -8.25 -9.61 4.52
C PHE A 195 -9.10 -10.66 5.24
N THR A 196 -8.95 -10.73 6.56
CA THR A 196 -9.83 -11.49 7.46
C THR A 196 -10.66 -10.51 8.27
N ASP A 197 -11.99 -10.67 8.24
CA ASP A 197 -12.91 -9.81 8.99
C ASP A 197 -12.92 -10.15 10.49
N GLY A 198 -13.39 -9.21 11.31
CA GLY A 198 -13.40 -9.39 12.76
C GLY A 198 -13.70 -8.14 13.59
N SER A 199 -13.75 -6.96 12.96
CA SER A 199 -13.87 -5.67 13.67
C SER A 199 -14.94 -4.74 13.08
N GLY A 200 -16.03 -5.30 12.51
CA GLY A 200 -17.07 -4.48 11.86
C GLY A 200 -16.58 -3.76 10.60
N LEU A 201 -15.55 -4.31 9.96
CA LEU A 201 -15.04 -3.93 8.65
C LEU A 201 -15.53 -4.93 7.60
N THR A 202 -15.94 -4.44 6.44
CA THR A 202 -16.45 -5.25 5.33
C THR A 202 -15.57 -5.09 4.10
N VAL A 203 -15.14 -6.21 3.52
CA VAL A 203 -14.50 -6.22 2.21
C VAL A 203 -15.53 -5.87 1.15
N VAL A 204 -15.25 -4.85 0.35
CA VAL A 204 -16.06 -4.41 -0.78
C VAL A 204 -15.65 -5.15 -2.05
N SER A 205 -14.33 -5.29 -2.26
CA SER A 205 -13.79 -5.98 -3.44
C SER A 205 -12.32 -6.39 -3.26
N GLY A 206 -11.88 -7.29 -4.14
CA GLY A 206 -10.46 -7.55 -4.36
C GLY A 206 -9.76 -8.47 -3.36
N ASN A 207 -10.46 -9.04 -2.38
CA ASN A 207 -9.84 -9.96 -1.41
C ASN A 207 -9.16 -11.15 -2.11
N GLY A 208 -7.93 -11.46 -1.70
CA GLY A 208 -7.08 -12.45 -2.35
C GLY A 208 -6.40 -11.97 -3.64
N THR A 209 -6.37 -10.66 -3.89
CA THR A 209 -5.70 -10.04 -5.04
C THR A 209 -4.66 -9.02 -4.59
N GLY A 210 -3.91 -8.42 -5.54
CA GLY A 210 -2.95 -7.36 -5.23
C GLY A 210 -3.58 -6.05 -4.76
N ALA A 211 -4.90 -5.88 -4.80
CA ALA A 211 -5.58 -4.70 -4.28
C ALA A 211 -6.90 -5.06 -3.59
N ILE A 212 -7.09 -4.61 -2.36
CA ILE A 212 -8.31 -4.83 -1.57
C ILE A 212 -8.95 -3.51 -1.22
N VAL A 213 -10.28 -3.46 -1.29
CA VAL A 213 -11.09 -2.33 -0.82
C VAL A 213 -11.94 -2.80 0.35
N VAL A 214 -11.84 -2.09 1.46
CA VAL A 214 -12.53 -2.36 2.73
C VAL A 214 -13.29 -1.11 3.14
N GLN A 215 -14.46 -1.29 3.75
CA GLN A 215 -15.28 -0.20 4.29
C GLN A 215 -15.66 -0.48 5.75
N GLY A 216 -15.94 0.59 6.49
CA GLY A 216 -16.47 0.52 7.85
C GLY A 216 -16.52 1.91 8.48
N SER A 217 -16.91 1.98 9.75
CA SER A 217 -16.84 3.24 10.49
C SER A 217 -15.38 3.68 10.69
N VAL A 218 -15.17 4.98 10.84
CA VAL A 218 -13.89 5.58 11.23
C VAL A 218 -13.30 4.90 12.46
N ALA A 219 -14.12 4.64 13.48
CA ALA A 219 -13.71 3.96 14.69
C ALA A 219 -13.18 2.53 14.43
N ASN A 220 -13.84 1.77 13.54
CA ASN A 220 -13.41 0.41 13.20
C ASN A 220 -12.11 0.40 12.38
N LEU A 221 -11.96 1.34 11.44
CA LEU A 221 -10.71 1.52 10.68
C LEU A 221 -9.56 1.93 11.61
N ASN A 222 -9.79 2.86 12.53
CA ASN A 222 -8.81 3.24 13.56
C ASN A 222 -8.43 2.07 14.45
N SER A 223 -9.40 1.27 14.91
CA SER A 223 -9.11 0.07 15.69
C SER A 223 -8.20 -0.86 14.90
N PHE A 224 -8.53 -1.16 13.64
CA PHE A 224 -7.73 -2.04 12.79
C PHE A 224 -6.30 -1.54 12.57
N ILE A 225 -6.11 -0.27 12.21
CA ILE A 225 -4.78 0.32 11.95
C ILE A 225 -3.90 0.30 13.20
N ASN A 226 -4.49 0.50 14.38
CA ASN A 226 -3.76 0.46 15.64
C ASN A 226 -3.51 -0.98 16.14
N GLY A 227 -3.87 -2.01 15.37
CA GLY A 227 -3.73 -3.42 15.74
C GLY A 227 -4.72 -3.87 16.81
N GLY A 228 -5.86 -3.18 16.92
CA GLY A 228 -6.99 -3.56 17.77
C GLY A 228 -8.06 -4.35 17.02
N GLY A 229 -8.81 -5.18 17.74
CA GLY A 229 -9.86 -6.04 17.18
C GLY A 229 -9.34 -7.34 16.59
N ALA A 230 -10.19 -8.07 15.85
CA ALA A 230 -9.87 -9.40 15.30
C ALA A 230 -9.56 -9.40 13.78
N ALA A 231 -9.70 -8.25 13.11
CA ALA A 231 -9.40 -8.13 11.69
C ALA A 231 -7.89 -8.19 11.40
N ASN A 232 -7.51 -8.78 10.27
CA ASN A 232 -6.12 -8.99 9.87
C ASN A 232 -5.95 -8.82 8.35
N VAL A 233 -4.75 -8.43 7.91
CA VAL A 233 -4.34 -8.49 6.51
C VAL A 233 -3.04 -9.28 6.41
N SER A 234 -3.03 -10.31 5.58
CA SER A 234 -1.81 -11.02 5.20
C SER A 234 -1.35 -10.62 3.80
N TYR A 235 -0.07 -10.83 3.53
CA TYR A 235 0.55 -10.67 2.21
C TYR A 235 1.25 -11.95 1.81
N GLN A 236 1.02 -12.41 0.58
CA GLN A 236 1.75 -13.52 -0.01
C GLN A 236 2.38 -13.03 -1.32
N PRO A 237 3.72 -13.04 -1.45
CA PRO A 237 4.39 -12.79 -2.72
C PRO A 237 3.82 -13.64 -3.86
N ASN A 238 3.84 -13.11 -5.07
CA ASN A 238 3.59 -13.94 -6.25
C ASN A 238 4.62 -15.07 -6.29
N THR A 239 4.24 -16.22 -6.84
CA THR A 239 5.14 -17.36 -7.01
C THR A 239 6.46 -16.91 -7.64
N ASN A 240 7.57 -17.19 -6.95
CA ASN A 240 8.95 -16.93 -7.39
C ASN A 240 9.29 -15.43 -7.55
N PHE A 241 8.53 -14.55 -6.89
CA PHE A 241 8.88 -13.14 -6.81
C PHE A 241 9.84 -12.90 -5.64
N PHE A 242 11.04 -12.43 -5.96
CA PHE A 242 11.99 -11.85 -5.02
C PHE A 242 12.32 -10.41 -5.41
N GLY A 243 12.67 -9.58 -4.43
CA GLY A 243 12.95 -8.15 -4.61
C GLY A 243 12.06 -7.26 -3.75
N GLN A 244 11.93 -5.99 -4.14
CA GLN A 244 11.18 -5.00 -3.39
C GLN A 244 9.74 -4.88 -3.89
N ASP A 245 8.77 -5.00 -2.98
CA ASP A 245 7.36 -4.66 -3.20
C ASP A 245 6.96 -3.47 -2.30
N THR A 246 5.85 -2.83 -2.62
CA THR A 246 5.35 -1.65 -1.88
C THR A 246 3.90 -1.85 -1.50
N LEU A 247 3.63 -1.89 -0.19
CA LEU A 247 2.29 -1.80 0.34
C LEU A 247 1.85 -0.33 0.32
N SER A 248 0.88 -0.01 -0.53
CA SER A 248 0.16 1.25 -0.53
C SER A 248 -1.07 1.14 0.36
N PHE A 249 -1.32 2.20 1.10
CA PHE A 249 -2.44 2.34 2.01
C PHE A 249 -3.14 3.66 1.69
N GLN A 250 -4.40 3.62 1.28
CA GLN A 250 -5.20 4.80 1.01
C GLN A 250 -6.47 4.78 1.85
N ILE A 251 -6.82 5.90 2.47
CA ILE A 251 -8.15 6.10 3.05
C ILE A 251 -8.84 7.25 2.30
N SER A 252 -10.13 7.09 2.06
CA SER A 252 -11.01 8.11 1.52
C SER A 252 -12.29 8.22 2.37
N ASP A 253 -12.69 9.46 2.61
CA ASP A 253 -13.96 9.87 3.24
C ASP A 253 -15.19 9.57 2.37
N GLN A 254 -15.00 9.15 1.10
CA GLN A 254 -16.05 8.98 0.10
C GLN A 254 -16.94 10.23 -0.15
N GLY A 255 -16.53 11.40 0.35
CA GLY A 255 -17.29 12.66 0.27
C GLY A 255 -18.52 12.67 1.17
N ASP A 256 -18.38 12.30 2.44
CA ASP A 256 -19.49 12.21 3.38
C ASP A 256 -20.28 13.54 3.45
N GLN A 257 -21.60 13.41 3.54
CA GLN A 257 -22.56 14.53 3.68
C GLN A 257 -22.72 15.53 2.52
N GLY A 258 -22.42 15.10 1.29
CA GLY A 258 -23.36 15.36 0.20
C GLY A 258 -23.02 16.41 -0.86
N MET A 259 -21.90 17.16 -0.83
CA MET A 259 -21.58 18.09 -1.94
C MET A 259 -20.09 18.39 -2.24
N ALA A 260 -19.14 17.52 -1.90
CA ALA A 260 -17.72 17.75 -2.25
C ALA A 260 -17.02 16.54 -2.89
N ALA A 261 -15.86 16.81 -3.51
CA ALA A 261 -15.02 15.78 -4.14
C ALA A 261 -14.41 14.88 -3.08
N LYS A 262 -14.32 13.56 -3.36
CA LYS A 262 -13.67 12.59 -2.49
C LYS A 262 -12.24 13.03 -2.17
N LEU A 263 -11.92 13.21 -0.90
CA LEU A 263 -10.57 13.49 -0.47
C LEU A 263 -9.93 12.19 0.04
N SER A 264 -8.63 12.05 -0.18
CA SER A 264 -7.91 10.82 0.20
C SER A 264 -6.50 11.11 0.63
N GLN A 265 -6.00 10.29 1.55
CA GLN A 265 -4.61 10.26 1.94
C GLN A 265 -3.99 8.93 1.55
N VAL A 266 -2.74 8.97 1.05
CA VAL A 266 -1.96 7.79 0.70
C VAL A 266 -0.71 7.70 1.56
N ARG A 267 -0.36 6.49 1.96
CA ARG A 267 0.88 6.13 2.64
C ARG A 267 1.46 4.86 2.03
N THR A 268 2.76 4.66 2.19
CA THR A 268 3.44 3.48 1.66
C THR A 268 4.38 2.86 2.68
N ALA A 269 4.54 1.54 2.61
CA ALA A 269 5.53 0.76 3.34
C ALA A 269 6.25 -0.19 2.38
N THR A 270 7.53 -0.43 2.61
CA THR A 270 8.35 -1.32 1.77
C THR A 270 8.29 -2.76 2.29
N ILE A 271 8.12 -3.73 1.39
CA ILE A 271 8.26 -5.16 1.66
C ILE A 271 9.48 -5.68 0.89
N ASN A 272 10.48 -6.21 1.60
CA ASN A 272 11.63 -6.86 0.98
C ASN A 272 11.38 -8.38 0.95
N VAL A 273 11.32 -8.95 -0.25
CA VAL A 273 11.12 -10.39 -0.45
C VAL A 273 12.47 -11.02 -0.79
N SER A 274 12.94 -11.92 0.08
CA SER A 274 14.15 -12.71 -0.14
C SER A 274 13.81 -13.97 -0.95
N PRO A 275 14.71 -14.39 -1.86
CA PRO A 275 14.55 -15.65 -2.57
C PRO A 275 14.57 -16.84 -1.60
N VAL A 276 13.94 -17.95 -1.99
CA VAL A 276 14.02 -19.24 -1.32
C VAL A 276 14.42 -20.28 -2.35
N ASN A 277 15.45 -21.05 -2.03
CA ASN A 277 15.98 -22.05 -2.94
C ASN A 277 14.98 -23.16 -3.31
N ASP A 278 14.55 -23.16 -4.56
CA ASP A 278 13.81 -24.20 -5.25
C ASP A 278 14.71 -25.32 -5.78
N ALA A 279 14.12 -26.48 -6.01
CA ALA A 279 14.81 -27.59 -6.66
C ALA A 279 14.81 -27.41 -8.18
N THR A 280 15.97 -27.60 -8.79
CA THR A 280 16.12 -27.63 -10.26
C THR A 280 15.17 -28.68 -10.87
N VAL A 281 14.46 -28.31 -11.93
CA VAL A 281 13.57 -29.21 -12.65
C VAL A 281 14.29 -29.75 -13.89
N ILE A 282 14.38 -31.08 -13.99
CA ILE A 282 14.86 -31.79 -15.17
C ILE A 282 13.65 -32.42 -15.86
N SER A 283 13.42 -32.07 -17.13
CA SER A 283 12.38 -32.71 -17.95
C SER A 283 12.96 -33.17 -19.28
N GLY A 284 12.55 -34.35 -19.74
CA GLY A 284 13.02 -34.98 -20.98
C GLY A 284 13.53 -36.40 -20.77
N THR A 285 13.79 -37.10 -21.87
CA THR A 285 14.35 -38.45 -21.87
C THR A 285 15.74 -38.45 -22.50
N VAL A 286 16.73 -39.01 -21.80
CA VAL A 286 18.02 -39.34 -22.41
C VAL A 286 17.89 -40.71 -23.06
N THR A 287 18.10 -40.78 -24.38
CA THR A 287 18.10 -42.05 -25.11
C THR A 287 19.39 -42.83 -24.81
N SER A 288 19.25 -44.13 -24.52
CA SER A 288 20.41 -45.03 -24.43
C SER A 288 21.11 -45.10 -25.79
N VAL A 289 22.44 -45.05 -25.77
CA VAL A 289 23.27 -45.15 -26.97
C VAL A 289 24.10 -46.43 -26.88
N ALA A 290 24.02 -47.26 -27.91
CA ALA A 290 24.83 -48.46 -28.00
C ALA A 290 26.31 -48.11 -28.25
N TYR A 291 27.20 -48.77 -27.53
CA TYR A 291 28.65 -48.63 -27.71
C TYR A 291 29.24 -49.93 -28.24
N THR A 292 30.11 -49.81 -29.24
CA THR A 292 30.97 -50.90 -29.69
C THR A 292 32.38 -50.62 -29.19
N GLU A 293 32.91 -51.55 -28.39
CA GLU A 293 34.32 -51.57 -27.97
C GLU A 293 35.22 -51.47 -29.21
N ILE A 294 36.19 -50.57 -29.19
CA ILE A 294 37.19 -50.46 -30.26
C ILE A 294 38.37 -51.36 -29.89
N ASP A 295 38.52 -52.46 -30.63
CA ASP A 295 39.73 -53.27 -30.63
C ASP A 295 40.90 -52.41 -31.17
N GLY A 296 41.98 -52.30 -30.41
CA GLY A 296 43.13 -51.42 -30.65
C GLY A 296 44.00 -51.82 -31.82
N SER A 297 43.51 -52.70 -32.70
CA SER A 297 44.08 -52.92 -34.03
C SER A 297 43.91 -51.71 -34.96
N ASN A 298 43.07 -50.72 -34.63
CA ASN A 298 43.10 -49.43 -35.30
C ASN A 298 43.88 -48.43 -34.43
N ASN A 299 45.07 -48.06 -34.88
CA ASN A 299 45.91 -46.97 -34.35
C ASN A 299 45.26 -45.58 -34.59
N VAL A 300 43.96 -45.49 -34.37
CA VAL A 300 43.24 -44.26 -34.12
C VAL A 300 43.49 -43.99 -32.65
N LEU A 301 44.47 -43.14 -32.38
CA LEU A 301 44.57 -42.44 -31.09
C LEU A 301 43.16 -41.98 -30.66
N PRO A 302 42.84 -41.94 -29.35
CA PRO A 302 41.63 -41.26 -28.88
C PRO A 302 41.64 -39.81 -29.42
N GLY A 303 40.94 -39.58 -30.54
CA GLY A 303 41.54 -38.66 -31.53
C GLY A 303 40.78 -38.40 -32.81
N SER A 304 40.41 -39.46 -33.55
CA SER A 304 39.93 -39.24 -34.93
C SER A 304 38.44 -38.88 -35.01
N ASN A 305 38.13 -38.03 -35.98
CA ASN A 305 36.81 -37.43 -36.25
C ASN A 305 35.71 -38.42 -36.66
N ALA A 306 35.96 -39.74 -36.61
CA ALA A 306 35.02 -40.77 -37.01
C ALA A 306 34.14 -41.31 -35.87
N GLN A 307 34.41 -40.92 -34.62
CA GLN A 307 33.70 -41.41 -33.45
C GLN A 307 32.75 -40.32 -32.95
N LYS A 308 31.46 -40.48 -33.29
CA LYS A 308 30.36 -39.61 -32.81
C LYS A 308 30.34 -39.56 -31.27
N PRO A 309 29.83 -38.48 -30.68
CA PRO A 309 29.69 -38.41 -29.23
C PRO A 309 28.84 -39.55 -28.67
N PHE A 310 29.15 -39.92 -27.44
CA PHE A 310 28.57 -41.08 -26.77
C PHE A 310 27.12 -40.88 -26.37
N MET A 311 26.75 -39.64 -26.11
CA MET A 311 25.41 -39.26 -25.67
C MET A 311 24.88 -38.22 -26.64
N SER A 312 23.74 -38.52 -27.27
CA SER A 312 22.91 -37.51 -27.89
C SER A 312 21.83 -37.20 -26.88
N VAL A 313 21.91 -36.03 -26.25
CA VAL A 313 20.78 -35.50 -25.51
C VAL A 313 19.73 -35.10 -26.54
N ASP A 314 18.50 -35.58 -26.39
CA ASP A 314 17.38 -35.14 -27.23
C ASP A 314 17.18 -33.63 -27.05
N ASP A 315 16.74 -32.94 -28.10
CA ASP A 315 16.46 -31.50 -28.07
C ASP A 315 15.40 -31.15 -27.00
N GLY A 316 14.63 -32.16 -26.56
CA GLY A 316 13.62 -32.08 -25.50
C GLY A 316 14.13 -32.13 -24.05
N LEU A 317 15.43 -32.28 -23.76
CA LEU A 317 15.93 -32.07 -22.40
C LEU A 317 15.79 -30.58 -22.06
N THR A 318 15.15 -30.24 -20.95
CA THR A 318 15.11 -28.86 -20.43
C THR A 318 15.64 -28.84 -19.01
N LEU A 319 16.47 -27.84 -18.70
CA LEU A 319 17.04 -27.64 -17.38
C LEU A 319 16.65 -26.24 -16.94
N SER A 320 15.80 -26.15 -15.93
CA SER A 320 15.39 -24.86 -15.37
C SER A 320 15.56 -24.88 -13.87
N ASP A 321 16.10 -23.78 -13.36
CA ASP A 321 16.14 -23.45 -11.96
C ASP A 321 15.43 -22.10 -11.79
N VAL A 322 14.60 -21.97 -10.75
CA VAL A 322 13.83 -20.75 -10.53
C VAL A 322 14.74 -19.63 -10.02
N ASP A 323 15.73 -19.97 -9.21
CA ASP A 323 16.54 -18.99 -8.46
C ASP A 323 17.92 -18.82 -9.04
N SER A 324 18.33 -19.73 -9.92
CA SER A 324 19.63 -19.70 -10.57
C SER A 324 19.55 -19.55 -12.08
N THR A 325 20.39 -18.68 -12.62
CA THR A 325 20.54 -18.51 -14.07
C THR A 325 21.60 -19.45 -14.66
N GLY A 326 22.24 -20.31 -13.84
CA GLY A 326 23.19 -21.31 -14.33
C GLY A 326 23.89 -22.15 -13.27
N TRP A 327 24.59 -23.19 -13.72
CA TRP A 327 25.28 -24.18 -12.88
C TRP A 327 26.76 -23.88 -12.75
N THR A 328 27.33 -24.12 -11.58
CA THR A 328 28.77 -23.95 -11.32
C THR A 328 29.56 -25.24 -11.44
N LYS A 329 28.89 -26.39 -11.43
CA LYS A 329 29.55 -27.68 -11.51
C LYS A 329 28.63 -28.75 -12.12
N ILE A 330 29.24 -29.61 -12.92
CA ILE A 330 28.63 -30.83 -13.45
C ILE A 330 29.52 -32.02 -13.11
N SER A 331 28.91 -33.09 -12.60
CA SER A 331 29.57 -34.34 -12.27
C SER A 331 28.95 -35.48 -13.06
N PHE A 332 29.79 -36.31 -13.64
CA PHE A 332 29.44 -37.51 -14.37
C PHE A 332 29.95 -38.72 -13.61
N THR A 333 29.12 -39.74 -13.42
CA THR A 333 29.52 -40.98 -12.75
C THR A 333 28.95 -42.19 -13.47
N ILE A 334 29.81 -43.17 -13.76
CA ILE A 334 29.39 -44.44 -14.35
C ILE A 334 28.91 -45.35 -13.21
N ALA A 335 27.59 -45.53 -13.08
CA ALA A 335 27.02 -46.53 -12.20
C ALA A 335 27.16 -47.92 -12.84
N GLY A 336 27.69 -48.86 -12.05
CA GLY A 336 28.05 -50.21 -12.52
C GLY A 336 29.37 -50.29 -13.28
N ALA A 337 30.27 -49.31 -13.12
CA ALA A 337 31.56 -49.28 -13.79
C ALA A 337 32.39 -50.56 -13.57
N LEU A 338 33.08 -51.01 -14.61
CA LEU A 338 34.01 -52.14 -14.59
C LEU A 338 35.45 -51.67 -14.83
N PRO A 339 36.46 -52.50 -14.50
CA PRO A 339 37.84 -52.16 -14.76
C PRO A 339 38.08 -51.77 -16.22
N GLY A 340 38.73 -50.63 -16.45
CA GLY A 340 38.97 -50.07 -17.77
C GLY A 340 37.93 -49.05 -18.23
N ASP A 341 36.76 -48.97 -17.60
CA ASP A 341 35.76 -47.94 -17.91
C ASP A 341 36.28 -46.54 -17.52
N GLY A 342 36.12 -45.57 -18.40
CA GLY A 342 36.48 -44.19 -18.11
C GLY A 342 35.69 -43.16 -18.93
N LEU A 343 35.69 -41.92 -18.43
CA LEU A 343 35.05 -40.77 -19.05
C LEU A 343 36.09 -39.76 -19.54
N GLN A 344 35.85 -39.16 -20.69
CA GLN A 344 36.69 -38.12 -21.25
C GLN A 344 35.86 -37.04 -21.94
N LEU A 345 36.25 -35.77 -21.77
CA LEU A 345 35.69 -34.66 -22.53
C LEU A 345 36.70 -34.19 -23.57
N ARG A 346 36.26 -34.08 -24.83
CA ARG A 346 37.12 -33.48 -25.87
C ARG A 346 36.93 -31.98 -25.92
N ASN A 347 37.74 -31.29 -25.11
CA ASN A 347 37.76 -29.84 -25.07
C ASN A 347 37.85 -29.18 -26.47
N PRO A 348 38.69 -29.64 -27.42
CA PRO A 348 38.79 -29.02 -28.75
C PRO A 348 37.52 -29.09 -29.61
N ASP A 349 36.63 -30.03 -29.34
CA ASP A 349 35.41 -30.25 -30.13
C ASP A 349 34.22 -29.44 -29.58
N LEU A 350 34.32 -28.91 -28.35
CA LEU A 350 33.29 -28.07 -27.75
C LEU A 350 33.18 -26.73 -28.48
N PRO A 351 32.00 -26.09 -28.49
CA PRO A 351 31.87 -24.70 -28.92
C PRO A 351 32.81 -23.80 -28.10
N SER A 352 33.48 -22.83 -28.73
CA SER A 352 34.45 -21.95 -28.08
C SER A 352 33.87 -21.18 -26.88
N ALA A 353 32.58 -20.85 -26.92
CA ALA A 353 31.87 -20.21 -25.81
C ALA A 353 31.78 -21.11 -24.56
N VAL A 354 31.66 -22.43 -24.76
CA VAL A 354 31.67 -23.41 -23.65
C VAL A 354 33.09 -23.59 -23.14
N GLN A 355 34.07 -23.71 -24.04
CA GLN A 355 35.48 -23.85 -23.68
C GLN A 355 35.96 -22.71 -22.76
N SER A 356 35.53 -21.47 -23.03
CA SER A 356 35.89 -20.32 -22.19
C SER A 356 35.30 -20.33 -20.78
N LYS A 357 34.32 -21.19 -20.50
CA LYS A 357 33.66 -21.33 -19.19
C LYS A 357 34.18 -22.51 -18.37
N LEU A 358 34.95 -23.42 -18.98
CA LEU A 358 35.54 -24.56 -18.27
C LEU A 358 36.61 -24.07 -17.29
N GLY A 359 36.47 -24.49 -16.04
CA GLY A 359 37.41 -24.20 -14.97
C GLY A 359 38.23 -25.44 -14.60
N THR A 360 38.04 -25.94 -13.39
CA THR A 360 38.77 -27.11 -12.90
C THR A 360 38.11 -28.39 -13.39
N GLU A 361 38.88 -29.25 -14.06
CA GLU A 361 38.47 -30.58 -14.48
C GLU A 361 39.20 -31.63 -13.62
N SER A 362 38.48 -32.61 -13.10
CA SER A 362 39.06 -33.65 -12.25
C SER A 362 38.44 -35.03 -12.51
N GLY A 363 39.25 -36.08 -12.40
CA GLY A 363 38.81 -37.45 -12.65
C GLY A 363 38.71 -37.82 -14.14
N GLU A 364 39.33 -37.06 -15.04
CA GLU A 364 39.41 -37.42 -16.46
C GLU A 364 40.05 -38.81 -16.59
N ASN A 365 39.53 -39.62 -17.51
CA ASN A 365 39.87 -41.03 -17.71
C ASN A 365 39.49 -41.97 -16.56
N GLY A 366 38.82 -41.46 -15.53
CA GLY A 366 38.26 -42.25 -14.43
C GLY A 366 36.76 -42.52 -14.62
N THR A 367 36.18 -43.25 -13.67
CA THR A 367 34.75 -43.59 -13.65
C THR A 367 33.85 -42.45 -13.16
N THR A 368 34.46 -41.41 -12.59
CA THR A 368 33.82 -40.17 -12.16
C THR A 368 34.59 -39.01 -12.75
N PHE A 369 33.91 -38.13 -13.48
CA PHE A 369 34.50 -36.95 -14.11
C PHE A 369 33.72 -35.70 -13.69
N VAL A 370 34.43 -34.72 -13.16
CA VAL A 370 33.85 -33.49 -12.60
C VAL A 370 34.42 -32.29 -13.32
N ILE A 371 33.54 -31.38 -13.72
CA ILE A 371 33.86 -30.11 -14.34
C ILE A 371 33.26 -28.99 -13.52
N GLU A 372 34.11 -28.08 -13.04
CA GLU A 372 33.70 -26.85 -12.37
C GLU A 372 33.85 -25.68 -13.33
N ALA A 373 32.91 -24.73 -13.29
CA ALA A 373 32.98 -23.51 -14.07
C ALA A 373 34.18 -22.65 -13.62
N ALA A 374 34.77 -21.92 -14.55
CA ALA A 374 35.81 -20.94 -14.23
C ALA A 374 35.29 -19.89 -13.22
N THR A 375 36.16 -19.34 -12.39
CA THR A 375 35.77 -18.37 -11.34
C THR A 375 34.91 -17.24 -11.89
N GLY A 376 33.72 -17.06 -11.32
CA GLY A 376 32.75 -16.04 -11.74
C GLY A 376 31.95 -16.37 -13.01
N GLN A 377 32.08 -17.58 -13.54
CA GLN A 377 31.28 -18.09 -14.66
C GLN A 377 30.22 -19.08 -14.16
N VAL A 378 29.18 -19.25 -14.98
CA VAL A 378 28.15 -20.29 -14.82
C VAL A 378 27.85 -20.92 -16.18
N PHE A 379 27.50 -22.20 -16.18
CA PHE A 379 27.00 -22.93 -17.33
C PHE A 379 25.51 -22.65 -17.51
N SER A 380 25.11 -22.29 -18.72
CA SER A 380 23.70 -22.23 -19.13
C SER A 380 23.20 -23.61 -19.56
N GLU A 381 21.89 -23.75 -19.80
CA GLU A 381 21.31 -25.01 -20.30
C GLU A 381 22.00 -25.45 -21.61
N ALA A 382 22.27 -24.51 -22.51
CA ALA A 382 22.94 -24.78 -23.78
C ALA A 382 24.39 -25.26 -23.57
N ASP A 383 25.09 -24.72 -22.56
CA ASP A 383 26.45 -25.17 -22.23
C ASP A 383 26.44 -26.59 -21.67
N ILE A 384 25.51 -26.91 -20.76
CA ILE A 384 25.35 -28.26 -20.21
C ILE A 384 25.03 -29.28 -21.31
N LYS A 385 24.08 -28.96 -22.20
CA LYS A 385 23.76 -29.80 -23.37
C LYS A 385 24.98 -30.04 -24.25
N ALA A 386 25.77 -28.99 -24.50
CA ALA A 386 26.99 -29.11 -25.29
C ALA A 386 28.04 -29.99 -24.61
N ILE A 387 28.25 -29.85 -23.28
CA ILE A 387 29.19 -30.69 -22.52
C ILE A 387 28.77 -32.16 -22.59
N ILE A 388 27.49 -32.47 -22.34
CA ILE A 388 26.98 -33.85 -22.39
C ILE A 388 27.14 -34.42 -23.81
N ASN A 389 26.78 -33.64 -24.84
CA ASN A 389 26.93 -34.02 -26.25
C ASN A 389 28.40 -34.14 -26.72
N HIS A 390 29.40 -33.82 -25.89
CA HIS A 390 30.83 -34.01 -26.23
C HIS A 390 31.55 -34.93 -25.24
N LEU A 391 30.84 -35.45 -24.24
CA LEU A 391 31.36 -36.45 -23.31
C LEU A 391 31.52 -37.80 -24.01
N ARG A 392 32.62 -38.50 -23.69
CA ARG A 392 32.97 -39.81 -24.23
C ARG A 392 33.13 -40.80 -23.10
N PHE A 393 32.63 -42.01 -23.30
CA PHE A 393 33.00 -43.18 -22.51
C PHE A 393 33.98 -44.04 -23.32
N PHE A 394 34.91 -44.68 -22.63
CA PHE A 394 35.82 -45.65 -23.20
C PHE A 394 36.00 -46.84 -22.25
N VAL A 395 36.45 -47.96 -22.82
CA VAL A 395 36.90 -49.14 -22.07
C VAL A 395 38.36 -49.37 -22.44
N ASP A 396 39.26 -49.44 -21.46
CA ASP A 396 40.65 -49.85 -21.70
C ASP A 396 40.68 -51.31 -22.17
N GLU A 397 41.22 -51.48 -23.36
CA GLU A 397 41.26 -52.66 -24.23
C GLU A 397 41.90 -53.91 -23.58
N LYS A 398 42.58 -53.77 -22.44
CA LYS A 398 43.29 -54.88 -21.78
C LYS A 398 42.37 -55.86 -21.04
N THR A 399 41.08 -55.58 -20.96
CA THR A 399 40.10 -56.44 -20.27
C THR A 399 38.86 -56.64 -21.13
N PRO A 400 38.72 -57.78 -21.84
CA PRO A 400 37.48 -58.10 -22.55
C PRO A 400 36.31 -58.12 -21.58
N GLN A 401 35.39 -57.17 -21.72
CA GLN A 401 34.24 -57.04 -20.83
C GLN A 401 33.06 -57.86 -21.39
N THR A 402 32.71 -58.97 -20.72
CA THR A 402 31.41 -59.63 -20.95
C THR A 402 30.43 -59.05 -19.93
N SER A 403 29.82 -57.90 -20.23
CA SER A 403 29.03 -57.25 -19.17
C SER A 403 28.01 -56.21 -19.62
N PRO A 404 27.00 -55.96 -18.75
CA PRO A 404 25.69 -55.38 -19.06
C PRO A 404 25.77 -53.86 -19.31
N ASP A 405 24.62 -53.27 -19.62
CA ASP A 405 24.47 -51.81 -19.76
C ASP A 405 25.06 -51.07 -18.55
N ARG A 406 25.71 -49.93 -18.81
CA ARG A 406 26.12 -48.95 -17.78
C ARG A 406 25.09 -47.86 -17.69
N THR A 407 24.92 -47.28 -16.51
CA THR A 407 24.12 -46.06 -16.34
C THR A 407 25.03 -44.88 -16.08
N LEU A 408 24.91 -43.82 -16.88
CA LEU A 408 25.57 -42.55 -16.57
C LEU A 408 24.67 -41.74 -15.64
N GLN A 409 25.16 -41.43 -14.46
CA GLN A 409 24.56 -40.46 -13.55
C GLN A 409 25.17 -39.10 -13.83
N ILE A 410 24.32 -38.10 -13.99
CA ILE A 410 24.70 -36.70 -14.19
C ILE A 410 24.17 -35.92 -12.98
N THR A 411 25.05 -35.21 -12.31
CA THR A 411 24.71 -34.38 -11.16
C THR A 411 25.06 -32.93 -11.46
N LEU A 412 24.12 -32.03 -11.24
CA LEU A 412 24.30 -30.59 -11.44
C LEU A 412 24.37 -29.88 -10.08
N THR A 413 25.24 -28.88 -10.00
CA THR A 413 25.40 -28.05 -8.81
C THR A 413 25.41 -26.59 -9.22
N TYR A 414 24.72 -25.76 -8.47
CA TYR A 414 24.65 -24.32 -8.65
C TYR A 414 25.04 -23.62 -7.33
N ASN A 415 25.39 -22.34 -7.43
CA ASN A 415 25.52 -21.53 -6.23
C ASN A 415 24.11 -21.16 -5.80
N GLY A 416 23.68 -21.62 -4.62
CA GLY A 416 22.50 -21.08 -3.96
C GLY A 416 22.59 -19.56 -3.81
N ASP A 417 21.45 -18.93 -3.59
CA ASP A 417 21.13 -17.49 -3.51
C ASP A 417 21.97 -16.59 -2.56
N GLY A 418 23.14 -17.03 -2.09
CA GLY A 418 23.93 -16.36 -1.07
C GLY A 418 23.62 -16.83 0.36
N THR A 419 22.66 -17.75 0.54
CA THR A 419 22.56 -18.58 1.74
C THR A 419 23.27 -19.92 1.51
N THR A 420 23.79 -20.52 2.57
CA THR A 420 24.83 -21.58 2.57
C THR A 420 24.45 -22.94 1.97
N ASN A 421 23.39 -23.04 1.18
CA ASN A 421 22.89 -24.30 0.65
C ASN A 421 23.19 -24.40 -0.85
N ALA A 422 24.32 -25.02 -1.19
CA ALA A 422 24.53 -25.52 -2.53
C ALA A 422 23.52 -26.66 -2.78
N GLY A 423 22.58 -26.46 -3.72
CA GLY A 423 21.69 -27.51 -4.18
C GLY A 423 22.44 -28.51 -5.05
N VAL A 424 22.13 -29.80 -4.87
CA VAL A 424 22.68 -30.91 -5.66
C VAL A 424 21.49 -31.71 -6.19
N ASN A 425 21.43 -31.88 -7.52
CA ASN A 425 20.47 -32.73 -8.21
C ASN A 425 21.18 -33.80 -8.99
#